data_AF-Q4L397-F1
#
_entry.id   AF-Q4L397-F1
#
_cell.length_a   1.000
_cell.length_b   1.000
_cell.length_c   1.000
_cell.angle_alpha   90.00
_cell.angle_beta   90.00
_cell.angle_gamma   90.00
#
_symmetry.space_group_name_H-M   'P 1'
#
loop_
_entity.id
_entity.type
_entity.pdbx_description
1 polymer ?
#
loop_
_entity_poly.entity_id
_entity_poly.type
_entity_poly.pdbx_seq_one_letter_code
_entity_poly.pdbx_strand_id
1 'polypeptide(L)'
;MNLKRVKYPLIYHENKISEYTLLTEYNPKFINTKIKAITMQIEMMYHLNISRMTTSEVHGVVSISYPLEKLAIDIIDEKEKLNCFKTKSNRNMQQLKQVIKRYTPGEQKEIMYYMQSNGSTIDYDLIERLQRDLYKLRHANKQKVSVRA
;
A
#
# COMPACT_ATOMS: atom_id res chain seq x y z
N MET A 1 15.33 32.99 -9.42
CA MET A 1 16.08 31.77 -9.06
C MET A 1 16.88 31.35 -10.30
N ASN A 2 18.20 31.52 -10.32
CA ASN A 2 19.04 31.20 -11.49
C ASN A 2 19.61 29.78 -11.33
N LEU A 3 19.07 28.82 -12.07
CA LEU A 3 19.54 27.43 -12.08
C LEU A 3 20.79 27.31 -12.98
N LYS A 4 21.92 26.91 -12.40
CA LYS A 4 23.16 26.64 -13.16
C LYS A 4 23.17 25.20 -13.65
N ARG A 5 23.47 24.99 -14.94
CA ARG A 5 23.65 23.65 -15.53
C ARG A 5 24.91 23.00 -14.98
N VAL A 6 24.78 21.75 -14.56
CA VAL A 6 25.87 20.93 -14.01
C VAL A 6 26.27 19.88 -15.05
N LYS A 7 27.58 19.62 -15.24
CA LYS A 7 28.11 18.71 -16.29
C LYS A 7 28.06 17.23 -15.92
N TYR A 8 27.69 16.88 -14.70
CA TYR A 8 27.63 15.50 -14.22
C TYR A 8 26.18 15.09 -13.93
N PRO A 9 25.85 13.79 -14.06
CA PRO A 9 24.54 13.29 -13.67
C PRO A 9 24.38 13.41 -12.15
N LEU A 10 23.27 14.00 -11.72
CA LEU A 10 22.85 13.95 -10.32
C LEU A 10 22.23 12.58 -10.06
N ILE A 11 22.92 11.74 -9.28
CA ILE A 11 22.45 10.39 -8.95
C ILE A 11 21.88 10.41 -7.53
N TYR A 12 20.56 10.26 -7.42
CA TYR A 12 19.88 10.20 -6.13
C TYR A 12 20.06 8.82 -5.50
N HIS A 13 20.57 8.77 -4.27
CA HIS A 13 20.73 7.54 -3.50
C HIS A 13 19.75 7.59 -2.32
N GLU A 14 18.70 6.78 -2.37
CA GLU A 14 17.87 6.54 -1.18
C GLU A 14 18.70 5.77 -0.14
N ASN A 15 18.60 6.17 1.12
CA ASN A 15 19.26 5.49 2.25
C ASN A 15 18.27 5.07 3.35
N LYS A 16 16.99 5.43 3.18
CA LYS A 16 15.88 5.14 4.06
C LYS A 16 14.60 5.01 3.24
N ILE A 17 13.62 4.24 3.72
CA ILE A 17 12.28 4.26 3.11
C ILE A 17 11.60 5.57 3.45
N SER A 18 10.73 6.06 2.56
CA SER A 18 9.95 7.26 2.83
C SER A 18 8.93 7.01 3.96
N GLU A 19 8.55 8.09 4.63
CA GLU A 19 7.48 8.07 5.63
C GLU A 19 6.15 7.57 5.04
N TYR A 20 5.82 8.03 3.83
CA TYR A 20 4.68 7.53 3.09
C TYR A 20 4.73 6.00 2.94
N THR A 21 5.85 5.44 2.48
CA THR A 21 6.02 3.99 2.35
C THR A 21 5.87 3.29 3.69
N LEU A 22 6.46 3.81 4.76
CA LEU A 22 6.33 3.26 6.11
C LEU A 22 4.85 3.19 6.53
N LEU A 23 4.11 4.30 6.37
CA LEU A 23 2.72 4.41 6.80
C LEU A 23 1.71 3.71 5.90
N THR A 24 2.02 3.45 4.63
CA THR A 24 1.08 2.77 3.71
C THR A 24 1.38 1.30 3.49
N GLU A 25 2.67 0.92 3.48
CA GLU A 25 3.09 -0.45 3.15
C GLU A 25 3.39 -1.33 4.36
N TYR A 26 3.66 -0.71 5.53
CA TYR A 26 4.03 -1.40 6.76
C TYR A 26 3.05 -1.14 7.92
N ASN A 27 2.11 -0.21 7.79
CA ASN A 27 1.16 0.09 8.86
C ASN A 27 -0.03 -0.91 8.86
N PRO A 28 -0.22 -1.70 9.93
CA PRO A 28 -1.31 -2.67 10.00
C PRO A 28 -2.70 -2.02 9.93
N LYS A 29 -2.87 -0.81 10.49
CA LYS A 29 -4.14 -0.08 10.46
C LYS A 29 -4.51 0.29 9.02
N PHE A 30 -3.58 0.91 8.30
CA PHE A 30 -3.79 1.29 6.91
C PHE A 30 -4.06 0.08 6.00
N ILE A 31 -3.25 -0.98 6.14
CA ILE A 31 -3.41 -2.22 5.36
C ILE A 31 -4.79 -2.82 5.58
N ASN A 32 -5.23 -2.96 6.83
CA ASN A 32 -6.53 -3.53 7.15
C ASN A 32 -7.68 -2.68 6.62
N THR A 33 -7.59 -1.35 6.72
CA THR A 33 -8.58 -0.44 6.15
C THR A 33 -8.66 -0.59 4.63
N LYS A 34 -7.51 -0.66 3.95
CA LYS A 34 -7.46 -0.84 2.50
C LYS A 34 -8.03 -2.20 2.06
N ILE A 35 -7.73 -3.28 2.79
CA ILE A 35 -8.31 -4.60 2.54
C ILE A 35 -9.84 -4.53 2.66
N LYS A 36 -10.37 -3.92 3.73
CA LYS A 36 -11.82 -3.77 3.91
C LYS A 36 -12.47 -2.98 2.78
N ALA A 37 -11.86 -1.86 2.38
CA ALA A 37 -12.37 -1.02 1.30
C ALA A 37 -12.46 -1.78 -0.04
N ILE A 38 -11.39 -2.51 -0.41
CA ILE A 38 -11.38 -3.30 -1.65
C ILE A 38 -12.38 -4.46 -1.57
N THR A 39 -12.46 -5.17 -0.45
CA THR A 39 -13.46 -6.23 -0.26
C THR A 39 -14.89 -5.69 -0.43
N MET A 40 -15.19 -4.54 0.20
CA MET A 40 -16.50 -3.90 0.08
C MET A 40 -16.79 -3.46 -1.37
N GLN A 41 -15.79 -2.95 -2.08
CA GLN A 41 -15.92 -2.62 -3.51
C GLN A 41 -16.28 -3.86 -4.34
N ILE A 42 -15.60 -4.98 -4.12
CA ILE A 42 -15.89 -6.26 -4.79
C ILE A 42 -17.31 -6.74 -4.46
N GLU A 43 -17.74 -6.64 -3.20
CA GLU A 43 -19.11 -6.98 -2.79
C GLU A 43 -20.15 -6.11 -3.51
N MET A 44 -19.91 -4.80 -3.62
CA MET A 44 -20.79 -3.90 -4.35
C MET A 44 -20.86 -4.22 -5.85
N MET A 45 -19.76 -4.70 -6.46
CA MET A 45 -19.74 -5.05 -7.89
C MET A 45 -20.78 -6.11 -8.25
N TYR A 46 -21.09 -7.06 -7.36
CA TYR A 46 -22.12 -8.09 -7.60
C TYR A 46 -23.51 -7.52 -7.87
N HIS A 47 -23.79 -6.30 -7.44
CA HIS A 47 -25.07 -5.63 -7.67
C HIS A 47 -25.14 -4.86 -9.00
N LEU A 48 -24.04 -4.76 -9.77
CA LEU A 48 -23.99 -3.96 -11.00
C LEU A 48 -24.72 -4.57 -12.20
N ASN A 49 -24.93 -5.90 -12.22
CA ASN A 49 -25.73 -6.56 -13.25
C ASN A 49 -27.24 -6.43 -12.98
N ILE A 50 -27.64 -5.94 -11.81
CA ILE A 50 -29.06 -5.70 -11.52
C ILE A 50 -29.53 -4.54 -12.40
N SER A 51 -30.54 -4.80 -13.22
CA SER A 51 -31.18 -3.80 -14.08
C SER A 51 -31.75 -2.65 -13.25
N ARG A 52 -31.41 -1.42 -13.61
CA ARG A 52 -31.90 -0.20 -12.95
C ARG A 52 -32.45 0.77 -13.99
N MET A 53 -33.54 1.44 -13.65
CA MET A 53 -34.13 2.47 -14.49
C MET A 53 -33.51 3.83 -14.17
N THR A 54 -33.06 4.55 -15.19
CA THR A 54 -32.54 5.92 -15.08
C THR A 54 -33.20 6.81 -16.11
N THR A 55 -33.22 8.12 -15.89
CA THR A 55 -33.72 9.08 -16.86
C THR A 55 -32.57 9.62 -17.72
N SER A 56 -32.81 9.68 -19.03
CA SER A 56 -31.93 10.29 -20.03
C SER A 56 -32.72 11.40 -20.72
N GLU A 57 -32.13 12.58 -20.85
CA GLU A 57 -32.78 13.73 -21.54
C GLU A 57 -33.16 13.40 -23.00
N VAL A 58 -32.43 12.49 -23.64
CA VAL A 58 -32.64 12.11 -25.04
C VAL A 58 -33.55 10.89 -25.17
N HIS A 59 -33.44 9.91 -24.27
CA HIS A 59 -34.08 8.59 -24.42
C HIS A 59 -35.23 8.36 -23.42
N GLY A 60 -35.57 9.35 -22.59
CA GLY A 60 -36.58 9.20 -21.54
C GLY A 60 -36.12 8.21 -20.46
N VAL A 61 -37.00 7.30 -20.06
CA VAL A 61 -36.67 6.31 -19.03
C VAL A 61 -35.99 5.10 -19.66
N VAL A 62 -34.70 4.89 -19.35
CA VAL A 62 -33.88 3.79 -19.88
C VAL A 62 -33.50 2.81 -18.78
N SER A 63 -33.43 1.53 -19.14
CA SER A 63 -32.88 0.50 -18.26
C SER A 63 -31.39 0.33 -18.56
N ILE A 64 -30.56 0.40 -17.52
CA ILE A 64 -29.13 0.14 -17.60
C ILE A 64 -28.76 -1.03 -16.69
N SER A 65 -27.90 -1.90 -17.19
CA SER A 65 -27.24 -2.96 -16.43
C SER A 65 -25.82 -3.17 -16.95
N TYR A 66 -24.93 -3.65 -16.09
CA TYR A 66 -23.57 -4.00 -16.51
C TYR A 66 -23.57 -5.39 -17.16
N PRO A 67 -22.94 -5.60 -18.33
CA PRO A 67 -22.87 -6.91 -18.97
C PRO A 67 -22.25 -7.97 -18.06
N LEU A 68 -22.96 -9.07 -17.83
CA LEU A 68 -22.56 -10.10 -16.86
C LEU A 68 -21.17 -10.69 -17.13
N GLU A 69 -20.86 -11.00 -18.39
CA GLU A 69 -19.56 -11.58 -18.78
C GLU A 69 -18.40 -10.64 -18.43
N LYS A 70 -18.55 -9.35 -18.76
CA LYS A 70 -17.56 -8.34 -18.42
C LYS A 70 -17.45 -8.16 -16.90
N LEU A 71 -18.58 -8.17 -16.18
CA LEU A 71 -18.60 -8.03 -14.72
C LEU A 71 -17.83 -9.15 -14.04
N ALA A 72 -18.02 -10.38 -14.53
CA ALA A 72 -17.35 -11.55 -13.98
C ALA A 72 -15.82 -11.43 -14.12
N ILE A 73 -15.33 -11.01 -15.29
CA ILE A 73 -13.89 -10.75 -15.53
C ILE A 73 -13.38 -9.68 -14.56
N ASP A 74 -14.05 -8.54 -14.48
CA ASP A 74 -13.62 -7.43 -13.62
C ASP A 74 -13.57 -7.84 -12.12
N ILE A 75 -14.55 -8.63 -11.65
CA ILE A 75 -14.58 -9.16 -10.28
C ILE A 75 -13.41 -10.12 -10.03
N ILE A 76 -13.08 -10.98 -11.00
CA ILE A 76 -11.95 -11.91 -10.90
C ILE A 76 -10.64 -11.12 -10.78
N ASP A 77 -10.44 -10.13 -11.65
CA ASP A 77 -9.25 -9.27 -11.64
C ASP A 77 -9.10 -8.52 -10.31
N GLU A 78 -10.18 -7.94 -9.78
CA GLU A 78 -10.15 -7.24 -8.48
C GLU A 78 -9.85 -8.19 -7.32
N LYS A 79 -10.37 -9.42 -7.34
CA LYS A 79 -10.03 -10.45 -6.35
C LYS A 79 -8.56 -10.86 -6.42
N GLU A 80 -8.01 -11.00 -7.62
CA GLU A 80 -6.60 -11.30 -7.80
C GLU A 80 -5.70 -10.17 -7.28
N LYS A 81 -6.01 -8.91 -7.65
CA LYS A 81 -5.33 -7.72 -7.13
C LYS A 81 -5.37 -7.67 -5.59
N LEU A 82 -6.53 -7.95 -4.99
CA LEU A 82 -6.68 -8.02 -3.54
C LEU A 82 -5.78 -9.11 -2.93
N ASN A 83 -5.71 -10.29 -3.55
CA ASN A 83 -4.86 -11.38 -3.09
C ASN A 83 -3.37 -10.99 -3.17
N CYS A 84 -2.92 -10.45 -4.30
CA CYS A 84 -1.56 -9.94 -4.47
C CYS A 84 -1.22 -8.88 -3.41
N PHE A 85 -2.14 -7.95 -3.13
CA PHE A 85 -1.97 -6.94 -2.10
C PHE A 85 -1.82 -7.55 -0.70
N LYS A 86 -2.66 -8.54 -0.34
CA LYS A 86 -2.57 -9.27 0.93
C LYS A 86 -1.22 -9.99 1.06
N THR A 87 -0.78 -10.70 0.02
CA THR A 87 0.51 -11.40 0.01
C THR A 87 1.68 -10.43 0.18
N LYS A 88 1.70 -9.31 -0.56
CA LYS A 88 2.72 -8.26 -0.41
C LYS A 88 2.71 -7.68 1.00
N SER A 89 1.54 -7.33 1.51
CA SER A 89 1.38 -6.74 2.85
C SER A 89 1.85 -7.69 3.95
N ASN A 90 1.53 -8.98 3.86
CA ASN A 90 2.02 -9.99 4.80
C ASN A 90 3.55 -10.09 4.80
N ARG A 91 4.20 -10.06 3.63
CA ARG A 91 5.67 -10.06 3.54
C ARG A 91 6.28 -8.82 4.21
N ASN A 92 5.72 -7.65 3.93
CA ASN A 92 6.15 -6.40 4.56
C ASN A 92 5.98 -6.45 6.08
N MET A 93 4.87 -7.03 6.57
CA MET A 93 4.62 -7.16 8.00
C MET A 93 5.59 -8.10 8.70
N GLN A 94 6.01 -9.18 8.05
CA GLN A 94 7.05 -10.06 8.58
C GLN A 94 8.40 -9.34 8.66
N GLN A 95 8.74 -8.54 7.65
CA GLN A 95 9.95 -7.69 7.68
C GLN A 95 9.90 -6.69 8.84
N LEU A 96 8.77 -6.01 9.03
CA LEU A 96 8.61 -5.07 10.15
C LEU A 96 8.79 -5.79 11.49
N LYS A 97 8.12 -6.93 11.69
CA LYS A 97 8.27 -7.74 12.91
C LYS A 97 9.73 -8.14 13.15
N GLN A 98 10.46 -8.50 12.09
CA GLN A 98 11.87 -8.86 12.20
C GLN A 98 12.75 -7.68 12.64
N VAL A 99 12.51 -6.49 12.08
CA VAL A 99 13.26 -5.28 12.42
C VAL A 99 12.95 -4.81 13.84
N ILE A 100 11.66 -4.70 14.18
CA ILE A 100 11.19 -4.18 15.48
C ILE A 100 11.66 -5.06 16.66
N LYS A 101 11.85 -6.37 16.47
CA LYS A 101 12.40 -7.28 17.50
C LYS A 101 13.76 -6.84 18.07
N ARG A 102 14.52 -6.03 17.35
CA ARG A 102 15.84 -5.52 17.78
C ARG A 102 15.76 -4.27 18.65
N TYR A 103 14.58 -3.64 18.70
CA TYR A 103 14.33 -2.43 19.46
C TYR A 103 13.92 -2.78 20.88
N THR A 104 14.16 -1.86 21.81
CA THR A 104 13.74 -2.02 23.21
C THR A 104 12.21 -2.02 23.33
N PRO A 105 11.61 -2.66 24.35
CA PRO A 105 10.15 -2.70 24.49
C PRO A 105 9.47 -1.31 24.51
N GLY A 106 10.14 -0.28 25.04
CA GLY A 106 9.66 1.10 25.01
C GLY A 106 9.57 1.65 23.60
N GLU A 107 10.65 1.51 22.83
CA GLU A 107 10.70 1.92 21.42
C GLU A 107 9.70 1.14 20.56
N GLN A 108 9.51 -0.16 20.82
CA GLN A 108 8.50 -0.95 20.11
C GLN A 108 7.10 -0.37 20.32
N LYS A 109 6.77 0.05 21.56
CA LYS A 109 5.50 0.67 21.89
C LYS A 109 5.32 2.01 21.18
N GLU A 110 6.37 2.82 21.11
CA GLU A 110 6.34 4.12 20.43
C GLU A 110 6.20 3.97 18.91
N ILE A 111 6.91 3.03 18.29
CA ILE A 111 6.74 2.68 16.87
C ILE A 111 5.31 2.23 16.58
N MET A 112 4.72 1.40 17.44
CA MET A 112 3.33 0.98 17.29
C MET A 112 2.35 2.15 17.44
N TYR A 113 2.60 3.05 18.39
CA TYR A 113 1.79 4.26 18.57
C TYR A 113 1.85 5.15 17.32
N TYR A 114 3.04 5.41 16.79
CA TYR A 114 3.26 6.19 15.56
C TYR A 114 2.47 5.62 14.36
N MET A 115 2.47 4.30 14.20
CA MET A 115 1.68 3.63 13.15
C MET A 115 0.18 3.81 13.39
N GLN A 116 -0.29 3.67 14.63
CA GLN A 116 -1.71 3.82 14.96
C GLN A 116 -2.21 5.25 14.80
N SER A 117 -1.36 6.23 15.09
CA SER A 117 -1.62 7.66 14.99
C SER A 117 -1.45 8.22 13.57
N ASN A 118 -1.14 7.38 12.58
CA ASN A 118 -0.87 7.77 11.19
C ASN A 118 0.25 8.80 11.05
N GLY A 119 1.31 8.70 11.86
CA GLY A 119 2.48 9.56 11.71
C GLY A 119 2.74 10.54 12.86
N SER A 120 1.92 10.52 13.91
CA SER A 120 2.19 11.36 15.09
C SER A 120 3.27 10.70 15.95
N THR A 121 4.47 11.28 16.00
CA THR A 121 5.58 10.87 16.87
C THR A 121 6.13 12.04 17.67
N ILE A 122 6.73 11.73 18.81
CA ILE A 122 7.53 12.66 19.62
C ILE A 122 9.02 12.49 19.27
N ASP A 123 9.47 11.24 19.08
CA ASP A 123 10.84 10.92 18.67
C ASP A 123 10.93 10.67 17.15
N TYR A 124 11.48 11.63 16.41
CA TYR A 124 11.72 11.50 14.97
C TYR A 124 12.97 10.68 14.63
N ASP A 125 13.96 10.64 15.53
CA ASP A 125 15.20 9.89 15.32
C ASP A 125 14.94 8.38 15.37
N LEU A 126 14.05 7.95 16.27
CA LEU A 126 13.58 6.57 16.34
C LEU A 126 12.93 6.11 15.02
N ILE A 127 12.05 6.93 14.47
CA ILE A 127 11.36 6.62 13.20
C ILE A 127 12.33 6.64 12.03
N GLU A 128 13.27 7.59 11.97
CA GLU A 128 14.29 7.60 10.94
C GLU A 128 15.18 6.35 11.01
N ARG A 129 15.57 5.90 12.21
CA ARG A 129 16.34 4.66 12.38
C ARG A 129 15.56 3.45 11.88
N LEU A 130 14.27 3.37 12.19
CA LEU A 130 13.37 2.33 11.67
C LEU A 130 13.32 2.36 10.13
N GLN A 131 13.19 3.54 9.51
CA GLN A 131 13.15 3.69 8.06
C GLN A 131 14.45 3.20 7.39
N ARG A 132 15.60 3.51 7.98
CA ARG A 132 16.92 3.05 7.51
C ARG A 132 17.08 1.54 7.66
N ASP A 133 16.63 0.96 8.77
CA ASP A 133 16.75 -0.47 9.01
C ASP A 133 15.85 -1.30 8.07
N LEU A 134 14.62 -0.83 7.84
CA LEU A 134 13.73 -1.43 6.85
C LEU A 134 14.29 -1.31 5.43
N TYR A 135 14.89 -0.17 5.09
CA TYR A 135 15.58 0.02 3.81
C TYR A 135 16.70 -1.00 3.61
N LYS A 136 17.61 -1.13 4.59
CA LYS A 136 18.72 -2.11 4.53
C LYS A 136 18.21 -3.53 4.32
N LEU A 137 17.18 -3.95 5.07
CA LEU A 137 16.61 -5.29 4.93
C LEU A 137 15.96 -5.50 3.56
N ARG A 138 15.20 -4.51 3.06
CA ARG A 138 14.55 -4.56 1.74
C ARG A 138 15.58 -4.66 0.61
N HIS A 139 16.67 -3.90 0.69
CA HIS A 139 17.74 -3.90 -0.31
C HIS A 139 18.53 -5.21 -0.28
N ALA A 140 18.87 -5.73 0.89
CA ALA A 140 19.53 -7.03 1.03
C ALA A 140 18.68 -8.17 0.43
N ASN A 141 17.36 -8.12 0.63
CA ASN A 141 16.45 -9.13 0.06
C ASN A 141 16.36 -9.02 -1.47
N LYS A 142 16.33 -7.81 -2.05
CA LYS A 142 16.36 -7.63 -3.50
C LYS A 142 17.63 -8.20 -4.14
N GLN A 143 18.80 -7.95 -3.54
CA GLN A 143 20.07 -8.47 -4.03
C GLN A 143 20.10 -10.02 -4.01
N LYS A 144 19.56 -10.64 -2.95
CA LYS A 144 19.48 -12.12 -2.85
C LYS A 144 18.60 -12.76 -3.92
N VAL A 145 17.54 -12.09 -4.37
CA VAL A 145 16.69 -12.59 -5.46
C VAL A 145 17.41 -12.49 -6.81
N SER A 146 18.15 -11.40 -7.04
CA SER A 146 18.91 -11.18 -8.29
C SER A 146 20.07 -12.16 -8.49
N VAL A 147 20.61 -12.75 -7.44
CA VAL A 147 21.73 -13.72 -7.52
C VAL A 147 21.23 -15.16 -7.72
N ARG A 148 19.92 -15.39 -7.55
CA ARG A 148 19.29 -16.73 -7.65
C ARG A 148 18.48 -16.93 -8.94
N ALA A 149 18.33 -15.90 -9.76
CA ALA A 149 17.72 -15.96 -11.08
C ALA A 149 18.83 -16.12 -12.13
#